data_AF-E3JYJ2-F1
#
_entry.id   AF-E3JYJ2-F1
#
_cell.length_a   1.000
_cell.length_b   1.000
_cell.length_c   1.000
_cell.angle_alpha   90.00
_cell.angle_beta   90.00
_cell.angle_gamma   90.00
#
_symmetry.space_group_name_H-M   'P 1'
#
loop_
_entity.id
_entity.type
_entity.pdbx_description
1 polymer ?
#
loop_
_entity_poly.entity_id
_entity_poly.type
_entity_poly.pdbx_seq_one_letter_code
_entity_poly.pdbx_strand_id
1 'polypeptide(L)'
;MDSPILQPLKPAGKRRRRINQANQDTIRCFICQEKFAKYTCPSCNLRYCSVDCFKSQSHSACSESFYKNALLEDFQLEDGSSNGSALNLLRQRRCSRS
;
A
#
# COMPACT_ATOMS: atom_id res chain seq x y z
N MET A 1 8.55 -0.11 -26.11
CA MET A 1 7.45 0.24 -25.19
C MET A 1 7.20 -0.94 -24.28
N ASP A 2 8.15 -1.17 -23.37
CA ASP A 2 8.05 -2.19 -22.33
C ASP A 2 8.38 -1.47 -21.02
N SER A 3 7.41 -1.41 -20.12
CA SER A 3 7.47 -0.70 -18.83
C SER A 3 6.50 -1.39 -17.88
N PRO A 4 6.83 -1.50 -16.58
CA PRO A 4 7.90 -2.34 -16.08
C PRO A 4 7.33 -3.52 -15.28
N ILE A 5 8.17 -4.53 -15.17
CA ILE A 5 7.96 -5.82 -14.51
C ILE A 5 7.52 -5.66 -13.04
N LEU A 6 6.25 -5.90 -12.75
CA LEU A 6 5.81 -6.40 -11.44
C LEU A 6 5.92 -7.92 -11.47
N GLN A 7 7.08 -8.44 -11.10
CA GLN A 7 7.30 -9.87 -10.92
C GLN A 7 6.45 -10.39 -9.75
N PRO A 8 5.60 -11.40 -9.95
CA PRO A 8 5.01 -12.14 -8.85
C PRO A 8 6.14 -12.94 -8.18
N LEU A 9 6.44 -12.65 -6.92
CA LEU A 9 7.29 -13.52 -6.11
C LEU A 9 6.64 -14.91 -6.07
N LYS A 10 7.27 -15.88 -6.76
CA LYS A 10 6.83 -17.28 -6.76
C LYS A 10 6.89 -17.79 -5.31
N PRO A 11 5.80 -18.30 -4.72
CA PRO A 11 5.90 -18.94 -3.42
C PRO A 11 6.65 -20.26 -3.62
N ALA A 12 7.90 -20.32 -3.15
CA ALA A 12 8.62 -21.57 -3.03
C ALA A 12 7.83 -22.48 -2.08
N GLY A 13 7.26 -23.56 -2.62
CA GLY A 13 6.52 -24.52 -1.82
C GLY A 13 7.40 -25.12 -0.73
N LYS A 14 6.88 -25.20 0.50
CA LYS A 14 7.14 -26.29 1.45
C LYS A 14 6.23 -26.23 2.68
N ARG A 15 5.57 -27.38 2.90
CA ARG A 15 4.94 -27.92 4.12
C ARG A 15 3.67 -27.22 4.63
N ARG A 16 2.55 -27.93 4.46
CA ARG A 16 1.30 -27.76 5.24
C ARG A 16 1.65 -27.75 6.73
N ARG A 17 1.81 -26.57 7.33
CA ARG A 17 1.65 -26.44 8.78
C ARG A 17 0.15 -26.55 9.05
N ARG A 18 -0.27 -27.53 9.87
CA ARG A 18 -1.56 -27.45 10.57
C ARG A 18 -1.48 -26.20 11.44
N ILE A 19 -1.94 -25.07 10.93
CA ILE A 19 -2.18 -23.87 11.72
C ILE A 19 -3.65 -23.94 12.10
N ASN A 20 -3.93 -23.78 13.39
CA ASN A 20 -5.24 -23.83 14.01
C ASN A 20 -6.21 -22.82 13.39
N GLN A 21 -6.86 -23.22 12.29
CA GLN A 21 -7.74 -22.43 11.44
C GLN A 21 -9.17 -22.37 12.01
N ALA A 22 -9.36 -22.07 13.30
CA ALA A 22 -10.70 -22.16 13.91
C ALA A 22 -11.58 -20.90 13.72
N ASN A 23 -11.09 -19.84 13.05
CA ASN A 23 -11.83 -18.55 12.95
C ASN A 23 -11.76 -17.88 11.56
N GLN A 24 -11.24 -18.56 10.54
CA GLN A 24 -11.19 -18.01 9.17
C GLN A 24 -12.34 -18.51 8.28
N ASP A 25 -13.18 -19.44 8.77
CA ASP A 25 -14.22 -20.10 7.98
C ASP A 25 -15.65 -19.63 8.32
N THR A 26 -15.79 -18.53 9.07
CA THR A 26 -17.11 -18.03 9.49
C THR A 26 -17.67 -16.98 8.53
N ILE A 27 -16.81 -16.24 7.83
CA ILE A 27 -17.23 -15.11 6.98
C ILE A 27 -16.88 -15.40 5.53
N ARG A 28 -17.89 -15.34 4.64
CA ARG A 28 -17.72 -15.50 3.19
C ARG A 28 -17.21 -14.21 2.55
N CYS A 29 -16.50 -14.35 1.43
CA CYS A 29 -16.12 -13.22 0.58
C CYS A 29 -17.39 -12.51 0.08
N PHE A 30 -17.51 -11.21 0.27
CA PHE A 30 -18.68 -10.46 -0.19
C PHE A 30 -18.73 -10.26 -1.71
N ILE A 31 -17.62 -10.56 -2.40
CA ILE A 31 -17.46 -10.31 -3.83
C ILE A 31 -17.78 -11.57 -4.64
N CYS A 32 -17.06 -12.66 -4.39
CA CYS A 32 -17.30 -13.92 -5.09
C CYS A 32 -18.25 -14.85 -4.34
N GLN A 33 -18.39 -14.74 -3.02
CA GLN A 33 -19.22 -15.61 -2.16
C GLN A 33 -18.89 -17.12 -2.21
N GLU A 34 -17.94 -17.54 -3.03
CA GLU A 34 -17.49 -18.93 -3.20
C GLU A 34 -16.50 -19.37 -2.12
N LYS A 35 -15.67 -18.42 -1.64
CA LYS A 35 -14.57 -18.69 -0.71
C LYS A 35 -14.76 -17.89 0.57
N PHE A 36 -14.17 -18.38 1.66
CA PHE A 36 -14.08 -17.62 2.90
C PHE A 36 -13.18 -16.40 2.73
N ALA A 37 -13.57 -15.31 3.39
CA ALA A 37 -12.80 -14.08 3.39
C ALA A 37 -11.53 -14.24 4.22
N LYS A 38 -10.39 -13.93 3.60
CA LYS A 38 -9.07 -13.98 4.24
C LYS A 38 -8.58 -12.60 4.67
N TYR A 39 -9.10 -11.56 4.02
CA TYR A 39 -8.64 -10.18 4.17
C TYR A 39 -9.82 -9.23 4.35
N THR A 40 -9.52 -8.04 4.88
CA THR A 40 -10.49 -6.96 5.17
C THR A 40 -9.96 -5.67 4.56
N CYS A 41 -10.80 -4.95 3.80
CA CYS A 41 -10.43 -3.64 3.27
C CYS A 41 -10.41 -2.61 4.42
N PRO A 42 -9.34 -1.81 4.58
CA PRO A 42 -9.26 -0.81 5.65
C PRO A 42 -10.19 0.40 5.43
N SER A 43 -10.54 0.70 4.17
CA SER A 43 -11.35 1.89 3.85
C SER A 43 -12.85 1.68 4.05
N CYS A 44 -13.35 0.46 3.78
CA CYS A 44 -14.78 0.15 3.80
C CYS A 44 -15.14 -1.07 4.67
N ASN A 45 -14.15 -1.70 5.32
CA ASN A 45 -14.31 -2.92 6.13
C ASN A 45 -14.85 -4.15 5.39
N LEU A 46 -14.88 -4.13 4.06
CA LEU A 46 -15.38 -5.23 3.24
C LEU A 46 -14.43 -6.44 3.29
N ARG A 47 -15.00 -7.63 3.44
CA ARG A 47 -14.28 -8.90 3.58
C ARG A 47 -14.13 -9.62 2.24
N TYR A 48 -12.89 -9.94 1.85
CA TYR A 48 -12.56 -10.54 0.54
C TYR A 48 -11.56 -11.70 0.64
N CYS A 49 -11.54 -12.60 -0.35
CA CYS A 49 -10.72 -13.81 -0.31
C CYS A 49 -9.34 -13.68 -0.98
N SER A 50 -9.22 -12.87 -2.03
CA SER A 50 -8.03 -12.75 -2.89
C SER A 50 -7.91 -11.35 -3.51
N VAL A 51 -6.73 -11.05 -4.05
CA VAL A 51 -6.48 -9.79 -4.79
C VAL A 51 -7.41 -9.65 -5.99
N ASP A 52 -7.79 -10.74 -6.67
CA ASP A 52 -8.75 -10.69 -7.77
C ASP A 52 -10.11 -10.12 -7.31
N CYS A 53 -10.56 -10.50 -6.12
CA CYS A 53 -11.76 -9.92 -5.52
C CYS A 53 -11.53 -8.47 -5.14
N PHE A 54 -10.36 -8.13 -4.57
CA PHE A 54 -10.03 -6.75 -4.22
C PHE A 54 -10.08 -5.78 -5.42
N LYS A 55 -9.64 -6.23 -6.61
CA LYS A 55 -9.63 -5.46 -7.87
C LYS A 55 -10.90 -5.62 -8.71
N SER A 56 -11.90 -6.34 -8.23
CA SER A 56 -13.15 -6.57 -8.96
C SER A 56 -13.93 -5.27 -9.17
N GLN A 57 -14.78 -5.24 -10.20
CA GLN A 57 -15.66 -4.11 -10.48
C GLN A 57 -16.52 -3.74 -9.25
N SER A 58 -16.98 -4.74 -8.50
CA SER A 58 -17.77 -4.57 -7.28
C SER A 58 -17.02 -3.84 -6.15
N HIS A 59 -15.69 -3.77 -6.21
CA HIS A 59 -14.83 -3.11 -5.23
C HIS A 59 -13.83 -2.12 -5.89
N SER A 60 -14.16 -1.62 -7.09
CA SER A 60 -13.26 -0.76 -7.88
C SER A 60 -12.93 0.54 -7.15
N ALA A 61 -13.93 1.21 -6.57
CA ALA A 61 -13.75 2.50 -5.91
C ALA A 61 -12.67 2.49 -4.82
N CYS A 62 -12.70 1.48 -3.94
CA CYS A 62 -11.69 1.33 -2.89
C CYS A 62 -10.33 0.90 -3.44
N SER A 63 -10.32 0.06 -4.48
CA SER A 63 -9.07 -0.33 -5.13
C SER A 63 -8.37 0.85 -5.79
N GLU A 64 -9.12 1.74 -6.47
CA GLU A 64 -8.60 2.93 -7.12
C GLU A 64 -8.04 3.94 -6.11
N SER A 65 -8.78 4.20 -5.03
CA SER A 65 -8.28 5.07 -3.94
C SER A 65 -7.01 4.52 -3.31
N PHE A 66 -6.91 3.20 -3.13
CA PHE A 66 -5.70 2.58 -2.60
C PHE A 66 -4.50 2.80 -3.52
N TYR A 67 -4.64 2.58 -4.83
CA TYR A 67 -3.55 2.83 -5.78
C TYR A 67 -3.17 4.31 -5.83
N LYS A 68 -4.15 5.22 -5.83
CA LYS A 68 -3.89 6.67 -5.83
C LYS A 68 -3.12 7.10 -4.58
N ASN A 69 -3.57 6.66 -3.41
CA ASN A 69 -2.89 6.99 -2.15
C ASN A 69 -1.49 6.38 -2.09
N ALA A 70 -1.30 5.15 -2.56
CA ALA A 70 0.04 4.54 -2.62
C ALA A 70 1.01 5.39 -3.46
N LEU A 71 0.57 5.86 -4.64
CA LEU A 71 1.38 6.75 -5.47
C LEU A 71 1.66 8.09 -4.80
N LEU A 72 0.66 8.71 -4.18
CA LEU A 72 0.82 10.00 -3.48
C LEU A 72 1.77 9.89 -2.29
N GLU A 73 1.71 8.79 -1.54
CA GLU A 73 2.62 8.52 -0.41
C GLU A 73 4.06 8.42 -0.90
N ASP A 74 4.32 7.68 -1.99
CA ASP A 74 5.65 7.61 -2.61
C ASP A 74 6.17 9.01 -3.03
N PHE A 75 5.30 9.90 -3.53
CA PHE A 75 5.70 11.27 -3.88
C PHE A 75 5.87 12.20 -2.67
N GLN A 76 5.10 12.03 -1.59
CA GLN A 76 5.20 12.87 -0.38
C GLN A 76 6.46 12.59 0.44
N LEU A 77 7.06 11.40 0.32
CA LEU A 77 8.34 11.08 0.96
C LEU A 77 9.51 11.87 0.36
N GLU A 78 9.35 12.43 -0.83
CA GLU A 78 10.36 13.25 -1.53
C GLU A 78 10.23 14.76 -1.23
N ASP A 79 9.18 15.18 -0.52
CA ASP A 79 8.95 16.59 -0.13
C ASP A 79 9.16 16.80 1.37
N GLY A 80 10.34 16.38 1.83
CA GLY A 80 10.97 16.87 3.07
C GLY A 80 11.58 18.26 2.90
N SER A 81 11.08 19.11 1.99
CA SER A 81 11.65 20.43 1.69
C SER A 81 10.65 21.58 1.92
N SER A 82 10.43 21.86 3.21
CA SER A 82 10.41 23.21 3.78
C SER A 82 9.53 24.28 3.09
N ASN A 83 8.32 24.50 3.61
CA ASN A 83 7.65 25.79 3.47
C ASN A 83 7.50 26.47 4.83
N GLY A 84 8.18 27.61 4.97
CA GLY A 84 7.86 28.63 5.97
C GLY A 84 9.00 28.93 6.94
N SER A 85 9.87 29.89 6.58
CA SER A 85 10.15 31.09 7.38
C SER A 85 11.40 31.82 6.88
N ALA A 86 11.21 33.10 6.55
CA ALA A 86 12.19 34.17 6.68
C ALA A 86 13.52 34.04 5.91
N LEU A 87 13.53 34.71 4.77
CA LEU A 87 14.56 35.68 4.37
C LEU A 87 15.41 36.20 5.56
N ASN A 88 16.51 35.52 5.93
CA ASN A 88 17.56 36.13 6.74
C ASN A 88 18.87 35.29 6.72
N LEU A 89 19.86 35.73 5.95
CA LEU A 89 21.20 36.07 6.46
C LEU A 89 22.06 36.64 5.33
N LEU A 90 21.92 37.94 5.09
CA LEU A 90 22.97 38.70 4.42
C LEU A 90 24.13 38.89 5.41
N ARG A 91 25.36 38.73 4.93
CA ARG A 91 26.53 39.57 5.28
C ARG A 91 27.20 39.35 6.65
N GLN A 92 28.29 38.55 6.71
CA GLN A 92 29.69 39.03 6.83
C GLN A 92 30.75 37.99 7.29
N ARG A 93 31.93 38.12 6.66
CA ARG A 93 33.31 38.04 7.21
C ARG A 93 33.77 36.76 7.90
N ARG A 94 34.66 36.02 7.22
CA ARG A 94 35.75 35.31 7.89
C ARG A 94 37.06 36.09 7.72
N CYS A 95 37.53 36.67 8.81
CA CYS A 95 38.97 36.86 9.04
C CYS A 95 39.54 35.54 9.58
N SER A 96 40.64 35.08 9.01
CA SER A 96 41.73 34.36 9.71
C SER A 96 42.83 34.12 8.66
N ARG A 97 43.85 35.00 8.61
CA ARG A 97 45.14 34.79 9.29
C ARG A 97 45.77 33.45 8.89
N SER A 98 46.60 33.51 7.84
CA SER A 98 47.96 32.96 7.79
C SER A 98 48.74 33.71 6.71
#